data_AF-M6QKW0-F1
#
_entry.id   AF-M6QKW0-F1
#
_cell.length_a   1.000
_cell.length_b   1.000
_cell.length_c   1.000
_cell.angle_alpha   90.00
_cell.angle_beta   90.00
_cell.angle_gamma   90.00
#
_symmetry.space_group_name_H-M   'P 1'
#
loop_
_entity.id
_entity.type
_entity.pdbx_description
1 polymer ?
#
loop_
_entity_poly.entity_id
_entity_poly.type
_entity_poly.pdbx_seq_one_letter_code
_entity_poly.pdbx_strand_id
1 'polypeptide(L)'
;MAFKLNRLLRNNWFTISFQKNLNYNLNPEEIVKESPFQFLKQTLKITSIFLIFYIVVNLIFSLLNLDYLLKYGDVMENFYKQGKISWSLYLMNVFPYSVFFLAFFFMILQIISAFISYGAMWILGEPTRSFLRLLGIYHSSCLYILFALLPILVLFQFVPKNIQENFYGMVFFIGLNAALLLIGFFAQSYFFIKMCKRTFDQNLGRAILTLLSPFLLLSILVISSFN
;
A
#
# COMPACT_ATOMS: atom_id res chain seq x y z
N MET A 1 19.08 -24.01 21.58
CA MET A 1 18.33 -22.73 21.53
C MET A 1 18.00 -22.28 20.11
N ALA A 2 18.96 -22.28 19.18
CA ALA A 2 18.77 -21.88 17.77
C ALA A 2 17.68 -22.68 17.02
N PHE A 3 17.52 -23.99 17.26
CA PHE A 3 16.53 -24.83 16.57
C PHE A 3 15.07 -24.49 16.97
N LYS A 4 14.82 -24.15 18.24
CA LYS A 4 13.50 -23.69 18.72
C LYS A 4 13.19 -22.29 18.21
N LEU A 5 14.18 -21.39 18.16
CA LEU A 5 14.03 -20.04 17.62
C LEU A 5 13.73 -20.06 16.11
N ASN A 6 14.45 -20.87 15.32
CA ASN A 6 14.16 -21.05 13.89
C ASN A 6 12.76 -21.61 13.62
N ARG A 7 12.27 -22.53 14.47
CA ARG A 7 10.91 -23.06 14.34
C ARG A 7 9.84 -22.03 14.71
N LEU A 8 10.08 -21.21 15.74
CA LEU A 8 9.18 -20.11 16.14
C LEU A 8 9.14 -18.98 15.10
N LEU A 9 10.28 -18.63 14.49
CA LEU A 9 10.35 -17.64 13.40
C LEU A 9 9.66 -18.12 12.12
N ARG A 10 9.70 -19.42 11.83
CA ARG A 10 8.99 -20.02 10.68
C ARG A 10 7.49 -20.21 10.91
N ASN A 11 7.05 -20.45 12.14
CA ASN A 11 5.64 -20.73 12.49
C ASN A 11 4.90 -19.51 13.07
N ASN A 12 5.32 -18.28 12.79
CA ASN A 12 4.54 -17.11 13.18
C ASN A 12 3.60 -16.66 12.05
N TRP A 13 2.52 -15.96 12.40
CA TRP A 13 1.50 -15.54 11.43
C TRP A 13 2.04 -14.58 10.36
N PHE A 14 3.08 -13.79 10.66
CA PHE A 14 3.72 -12.88 9.69
C PHE A 14 4.44 -13.64 8.59
N THR A 15 5.34 -14.56 8.96
CA THR A 15 6.11 -15.39 8.03
C THR A 15 5.18 -16.24 7.16
N ILE A 16 4.17 -16.87 7.78
CA ILE A 16 3.17 -17.67 7.03
C ILE A 16 2.41 -16.79 6.04
N SER A 17 1.95 -15.61 6.46
CA SER A 17 1.19 -14.68 5.61
C SER A 17 2.07 -14.11 4.48
N PHE A 18 3.32 -13.77 4.78
CA PHE A 18 4.29 -13.30 3.79
C PHE A 18 4.59 -14.38 2.73
N GLN A 19 4.92 -15.60 3.18
CA GLN A 19 5.20 -16.72 2.28
C GLN A 19 3.99 -17.06 1.41
N LYS A 20 2.79 -17.00 2.00
CA LYS A 20 1.56 -17.24 1.26
C LYS A 20 1.31 -16.18 0.20
N ASN A 21 1.48 -14.90 0.54
CA ASN A 21 1.42 -13.82 -0.43
C ASN A 21 2.45 -14.01 -1.54
N LEU A 22 3.71 -14.28 -1.16
CA LEU A 22 4.80 -14.50 -2.08
C LEU A 22 4.50 -15.68 -3.02
N ASN A 23 3.85 -16.74 -2.53
CA ASN A 23 3.44 -17.87 -3.36
C ASN A 23 2.42 -17.45 -4.43
N TYR A 24 1.41 -16.64 -4.12
CA TYR A 24 0.49 -16.11 -5.14
C TYR A 24 1.21 -15.27 -6.21
N ASN A 25 2.22 -14.50 -5.78
CA ASN A 25 3.00 -13.63 -6.66
C ASN A 25 3.98 -14.43 -7.55
N LEU A 26 4.60 -15.48 -7.00
CA LEU A 26 5.57 -16.31 -7.72
C LEU A 26 4.90 -17.40 -8.57
N ASN A 27 3.80 -17.98 -8.09
CA ASN A 27 3.05 -19.06 -8.72
C ASN A 27 1.55 -18.68 -8.84
N PRO A 28 1.18 -17.76 -9.75
CA PRO A 28 -0.20 -17.29 -9.87
C PRO A 28 -1.21 -18.38 -10.27
N GLU A 29 -0.74 -19.55 -10.73
CA GLU A 29 -1.60 -20.71 -11.01
C GLU A 29 -2.39 -21.14 -9.76
N GLU A 30 -1.85 -20.90 -8.56
CA GLU A 30 -2.52 -21.18 -7.29
C GLU A 30 -3.78 -20.32 -7.08
N ILE A 31 -3.83 -19.11 -7.65
CA ILE A 31 -5.01 -18.22 -7.56
C ILE A 31 -6.21 -18.84 -8.28
N VAL A 32 -5.96 -19.54 -9.39
CA VAL A 32 -7.03 -20.16 -10.20
C VAL A 32 -7.59 -21.41 -9.53
N LYS A 33 -6.75 -22.14 -8.77
CA LYS A 33 -7.15 -23.32 -7.99
C LYS A 33 -8.07 -22.97 -6.83
N GLU A 34 -7.98 -21.76 -6.31
CA GLU A 34 -8.85 -21.27 -5.25
C GLU A 34 -10.14 -20.64 -5.78
N SER A 35 -11.22 -20.78 -5.00
CA SER A 35 -12.45 -20.02 -5.27
C SER A 35 -12.18 -18.51 -5.11
N PRO A 36 -12.80 -17.64 -5.94
CA PRO A 36 -12.58 -16.19 -5.88
C PRO A 36 -12.74 -15.57 -4.50
N PHE A 37 -13.73 -16.03 -3.73
CA PHE A 37 -13.98 -15.54 -2.36
C PHE A 37 -12.88 -15.97 -1.38
N GLN A 38 -12.41 -17.22 -1.47
CA GLN A 38 -11.33 -17.71 -0.59
C GLN A 38 -10.03 -16.96 -0.85
N PHE A 39 -9.68 -16.74 -2.11
CA PHE A 39 -8.50 -15.96 -2.47
C PHE A 39 -8.59 -14.54 -1.89
N LEU A 40 -9.70 -13.82 -2.13
CA LEU A 40 -9.90 -12.47 -1.59
C LEU A 40 -9.83 -12.44 -0.06
N LYS A 41 -10.51 -13.38 0.62
CA LYS A 41 -10.50 -13.47 2.08
C LYS A 41 -9.06 -13.64 2.61
N GLN A 42 -8.25 -14.43 1.92
CA GLN A 42 -6.88 -14.69 2.32
C GLN A 42 -5.98 -13.48 2.08
N THR A 43 -6.07 -12.84 0.91
CA THR A 43 -5.31 -11.61 0.63
C THR A 43 -5.72 -10.48 1.58
N LEU A 44 -7.01 -10.31 1.89
CA LEU A 44 -7.49 -9.33 2.87
C LEU A 44 -6.95 -9.60 4.28
N LYS A 45 -6.89 -10.88 4.70
CA LYS A 45 -6.30 -11.26 5.98
C LYS A 45 -4.82 -10.89 6.02
N ILE A 46 -4.08 -11.22 4.96
CA ILE A 46 -2.64 -10.91 4.83
C ILE A 46 -2.45 -9.39 4.87
N THR A 47 -3.17 -8.63 4.04
CA THR A 47 -3.11 -7.15 4.01
C THR A 47 -3.43 -6.55 5.37
N SER A 48 -4.47 -7.03 6.06
CA SER A 48 -4.82 -6.56 7.41
C SER A 48 -3.70 -6.80 8.42
N ILE A 49 -3.05 -7.97 8.41
CA ILE A 49 -1.93 -8.28 9.32
C ILE A 49 -0.80 -7.26 9.15
N PHE A 50 -0.39 -6.99 7.90
CA PHE A 50 0.70 -6.07 7.63
C PHE A 50 0.31 -4.59 7.83
N LEU A 51 -0.94 -4.23 7.55
CA LEU A 51 -1.44 -2.88 7.75
C LEU A 51 -1.58 -2.56 9.25
N ILE A 52 -2.11 -3.48 10.05
CA ILE A 52 -2.15 -3.34 11.51
C ILE A 52 -0.74 -3.24 12.07
N PHE A 53 0.20 -4.06 11.58
CA PHE A 53 1.60 -3.96 11.97
C PHE A 53 2.18 -2.58 11.65
N TYR A 54 1.96 -2.08 10.44
CA TYR A 54 2.38 -0.73 10.04
C TYR A 54 1.82 0.35 10.97
N ILE A 55 0.52 0.27 11.31
CA ILE A 55 -0.13 1.21 12.25
C ILE A 55 0.52 1.13 13.63
N VAL A 56 0.67 -0.08 14.19
CA VAL A 56 1.25 -0.29 15.52
C VAL A 56 2.68 0.24 15.59
N VAL A 57 3.52 -0.06 14.59
CA VAL A 57 4.90 0.44 14.54
C VAL A 57 4.91 1.97 14.44
N ASN A 58 4.05 2.56 13.60
CA ASN A 58 3.92 4.02 13.50
C ASN A 58 3.52 4.65 14.85
N LEU A 59 2.51 4.09 15.53
CA LEU A 59 2.06 4.59 16.81
C LEU A 59 3.17 4.51 17.87
N ILE A 60 3.87 3.37 17.97
CA ILE A 60 4.98 3.19 18.91
C ILE A 60 6.10 4.20 18.65
N PHE A 61 6.52 4.37 17.38
CA PHE A 61 7.58 5.30 17.04
C PHE A 61 7.16 6.77 17.17
N SER A 62 5.88 7.07 17.00
CA SER A 62 5.35 8.41 17.24
C SER A 62 5.40 8.79 18.72
N LEU A 63 5.30 7.83 19.65
CA LEU A 63 5.48 8.09 21.09
C LEU A 63 6.88 8.64 21.41
N LEU A 64 7.91 8.25 20.64
CA LEU A 64 9.27 8.75 20.83
C LEU A 64 9.42 10.24 20.44
N ASN A 65 8.46 10.78 19.68
CA ASN A 65 8.46 12.14 19.15
C ASN A 65 7.18 12.91 19.52
N LEU A 66 6.49 12.51 20.60
CA LEU A 66 5.15 12.99 20.93
C LEU A 66 5.11 14.51 21.11
N ASP A 67 6.08 15.10 21.82
CA ASP A 67 6.11 16.54 22.07
C ASP A 67 6.16 17.36 20.77
N TYR A 68 6.94 16.89 19.79
CA TYR A 68 7.03 17.51 18.47
C TYR A 68 5.71 17.37 17.70
N LEU A 69 5.09 16.18 17.74
CA LEU A 69 3.83 15.91 17.06
C LEU A 69 2.67 16.73 17.63
N LEU A 70 2.62 16.91 18.95
CA LEU A 70 1.61 17.75 19.61
C LEU A 70 1.76 19.21 19.19
N LYS A 71 2.98 19.76 19.24
CA LYS A 71 3.25 21.13 18.82
C LYS A 71 2.89 21.36 17.35
N TYR A 72 3.19 20.41 16.48
CA TYR A 72 2.78 20.47 15.07
C TYR A 72 1.26 20.36 14.90
N GLY A 73 0.61 19.52 15.70
CA GLY A 73 -0.84 19.39 15.76
C GLY A 73 -1.55 20.70 16.08
N ASP A 74 -1.05 21.45 17.07
CA ASP A 74 -1.61 22.75 17.46
C ASP A 74 -1.54 23.77 16.30
N VAL A 75 -0.43 23.78 15.56
CA VAL A 75 -0.27 24.65 14.38
C VAL A 75 -1.29 24.30 13.30
N MET A 76 -1.48 23.00 13.04
CA MET A 76 -2.45 22.54 12.05
C MET A 76 -3.90 22.80 12.48
N GLU A 77 -4.21 22.67 13.76
CA GLU A 77 -5.53 23.02 14.30
C GLU A 77 -5.83 24.50 14.11
N ASN A 78 -4.84 25.36 14.37
CA ASN A 78 -4.99 26.81 14.13
C ASN A 78 -5.23 27.12 12.66
N PHE A 79 -4.53 26.48 11.73
CA PHE A 79 -4.80 26.64 10.29
C PHE A 79 -6.20 26.15 9.90
N TYR A 80 -6.66 25.06 10.49
CA TYR A 80 -8.02 24.56 10.26
C TYR A 80 -9.08 25.54 10.79
N LYS A 81 -8.93 26.02 12.03
CA LYS A 81 -9.84 27.01 12.64
C LYS A 81 -9.89 28.33 11.87
N GLN A 82 -8.78 28.72 11.23
CA GLN A 82 -8.70 29.90 10.37
C GLN A 82 -9.25 29.66 8.95
N GLY A 83 -9.75 28.45 8.64
CA GLY A 83 -10.26 28.10 7.31
C GLY A 83 -9.18 27.99 6.22
N LYS A 84 -7.89 27.92 6.61
CA LYS A 84 -6.77 27.85 5.65
C LYS A 84 -6.57 26.46 5.07
N ILE A 85 -7.00 25.42 5.79
CA ILE A 85 -6.92 24.03 5.36
C ILE A 85 -8.27 23.35 5.53
N SER A 86 -8.56 22.37 4.67
CA SER A 86 -9.75 21.52 4.82
C SER A 86 -9.61 20.55 5.98
N TRP A 87 -10.73 19.99 6.43
CA TRP A 87 -10.75 18.93 7.44
C TRP A 87 -9.93 17.69 7.02
N SER A 88 -9.97 17.32 5.74
CA SER A 88 -9.18 16.20 5.22
C SER A 88 -7.67 16.47 5.31
N LEU A 89 -7.23 17.68 4.94
CA LEU A 89 -5.84 18.09 5.09
C LEU A 89 -5.41 18.14 6.55
N TYR A 90 -6.29 18.59 7.45
CA TYR A 90 -6.03 18.54 8.88
C TYR A 90 -5.79 17.09 9.37
N LEU A 91 -6.72 16.17 9.08
CA LEU A 91 -6.57 14.77 9.50
C LEU A 91 -5.32 14.08 8.93
N MET A 92 -4.94 14.40 7.69
CA MET A 92 -3.73 13.85 7.06
C MET A 92 -2.44 14.25 7.77
N ASN A 93 -2.45 15.39 8.48
CA ASN A 93 -1.24 15.99 9.03
C ASN A 93 -1.17 15.93 10.56
N VAL A 94 -2.24 15.54 11.25
CA VAL A 94 -2.28 15.49 12.72
C VAL A 94 -2.23 14.06 13.24
N PHE A 95 -1.29 13.79 14.15
CA PHE A 95 -1.21 12.53 14.87
C PHE A 95 -2.33 12.42 15.93
N PRO A 96 -2.95 11.23 16.13
CA PRO A 96 -2.70 9.96 15.46
C PRO A 96 -3.53 9.74 14.18
N TYR A 97 -4.39 10.69 13.83
CA TYR A 97 -5.35 10.56 12.74
C TYR A 97 -4.67 10.30 11.38
N SER A 98 -3.50 10.89 11.14
CA SER A 98 -2.74 10.74 9.90
C SER A 98 -2.45 9.27 9.55
N VAL A 99 -2.09 8.46 10.53
CA VAL A 99 -1.78 7.03 10.34
C VAL A 99 -3.03 6.23 9.98
N PHE A 100 -4.15 6.49 10.68
CA PHE A 100 -5.43 5.84 10.39
C PHE A 100 -6.01 6.30 9.05
N PHE A 101 -5.84 7.58 8.72
CA PHE A 101 -6.24 8.15 7.45
C PHE A 101 -5.48 7.47 6.30
N LEU A 102 -4.16 7.35 6.41
CA LEU A 102 -3.34 6.63 5.42
C LEU A 102 -3.81 5.18 5.24
N ALA A 103 -4.04 4.46 6.35
CA ALA A 103 -4.49 3.08 6.30
C ALA A 103 -5.88 2.92 5.66
N PHE A 104 -6.81 3.82 5.98
CA PHE A 104 -8.14 3.86 5.38
C PHE A 104 -8.06 4.12 3.87
N PHE A 105 -7.33 5.16 3.46
CA PHE A 105 -7.17 5.50 2.04
C PHE A 105 -6.41 4.42 1.26
N PHE A 106 -5.44 3.76 1.88
CA PHE A 106 -4.77 2.61 1.28
C PHE A 106 -5.77 1.51 0.89
N MET A 107 -6.72 1.18 1.78
CA MET A 107 -7.76 0.18 1.50
C MET A 107 -8.77 0.66 0.45
N ILE A 108 -9.23 1.92 0.56
CA ILE A 108 -10.20 2.50 -0.39
C ILE A 108 -9.61 2.58 -1.81
N LEU A 109 -8.35 2.99 -1.95
CA LEU A 109 -7.68 3.08 -3.26
C LEU A 109 -7.62 1.73 -3.98
N GLN A 110 -7.43 0.63 -3.25
CA GLN A 110 -7.44 -0.71 -3.83
C GLN A 110 -8.83 -1.09 -4.35
N ILE A 111 -9.88 -0.76 -3.60
CA ILE A 111 -11.27 -0.99 -4.00
C ILE A 111 -11.61 -0.19 -5.26
N ILE A 112 -11.33 1.12 -5.26
CA ILE A 112 -11.59 2.02 -6.40
C ILE A 112 -10.82 1.53 -7.63
N SER A 113 -9.52 1.21 -7.46
CA SER A 113 -8.69 0.70 -8.55
C SER A 113 -9.23 -0.62 -9.10
N ALA A 114 -9.67 -1.55 -8.24
CA ALA A 114 -10.29 -2.79 -8.67
C ALA A 114 -11.60 -2.57 -9.43
N PHE A 115 -12.44 -1.61 -9.02
CA PHE A 115 -13.67 -1.29 -9.74
C PHE A 115 -13.39 -0.75 -11.14
N ILE A 116 -12.48 0.22 -11.27
CA ILE A 116 -12.12 0.81 -12.56
C ILE A 116 -11.48 -0.25 -13.47
N SER A 117 -10.54 -1.02 -12.94
CA SER A 117 -9.86 -2.09 -13.67
C SER A 117 -10.79 -3.23 -14.07
N TYR A 118 -11.79 -3.55 -13.25
CA TYR A 118 -12.83 -4.52 -13.62
C TYR A 118 -13.71 -4.00 -14.76
N GLY A 119 -14.05 -2.70 -14.74
CA GLY A 119 -14.70 -2.03 -15.86
C GLY A 119 -13.86 -2.06 -17.14
N ALA A 120 -12.54 -1.85 -17.03
CA ALA A 120 -11.62 -1.96 -18.15
C ALA A 120 -11.59 -3.39 -18.72
N MET A 121 -11.58 -4.42 -17.88
CA MET A 121 -11.66 -5.83 -18.34
C MET A 121 -12.96 -6.13 -19.10
N TRP A 122 -14.07 -5.49 -18.72
CA TRP A 122 -15.33 -5.57 -19.48
C TRP A 122 -15.19 -4.96 -20.87
N ILE A 123 -14.59 -3.77 -20.98
CA ILE A 123 -14.36 -3.08 -22.26
C ILE A 123 -13.40 -3.89 -23.15
N LEU A 124 -12.38 -4.52 -22.57
CA LEU A 124 -11.41 -5.36 -23.27
C LEU A 124 -11.96 -6.75 -23.66
N GLY A 125 -13.18 -7.09 -23.23
CA GLY A 125 -13.86 -8.33 -23.59
C GLY A 125 -13.29 -9.58 -22.90
N GLU A 126 -12.75 -9.45 -21.68
CA GLU A 126 -12.14 -10.58 -20.97
C GLU A 126 -13.20 -11.58 -20.47
N PRO A 127 -13.15 -12.87 -20.87
CA PRO A 127 -14.19 -13.85 -20.56
C PRO A 127 -14.09 -14.40 -19.13
N THR A 128 -12.89 -14.49 -18.57
CA THR A 128 -12.60 -15.05 -17.24
C THR A 128 -12.64 -13.99 -16.13
N ARG A 129 -13.15 -12.79 -16.43
CA ARG A 129 -13.19 -11.63 -15.52
C ARG A 129 -13.87 -11.97 -14.18
N SER A 130 -13.21 -11.60 -13.08
CA SER A 130 -13.75 -11.77 -11.73
C SER A 130 -13.30 -10.63 -10.82
N PHE A 131 -14.25 -9.84 -10.34
CA PHE A 131 -13.97 -8.70 -9.46
C PHE A 131 -13.26 -9.12 -8.18
N LEU A 132 -13.69 -10.22 -7.55
CA LEU A 132 -13.09 -10.72 -6.31
C LEU A 132 -11.63 -11.13 -6.50
N ARG A 133 -11.31 -11.79 -7.62
CA ARG A 133 -9.92 -12.13 -7.97
C ARG A 133 -9.10 -10.88 -8.23
N LEU A 134 -9.64 -9.91 -8.96
CA LEU A 134 -8.93 -8.67 -9.25
C LEU A 134 -8.65 -7.85 -7.99
N LEU A 135 -9.64 -7.72 -7.10
CA LEU A 135 -9.47 -7.06 -5.80
C LEU A 135 -8.44 -7.80 -4.93
N GLY A 136 -8.45 -9.14 -4.93
CA GLY A 136 -7.42 -9.93 -4.25
C GLY A 136 -6.02 -9.72 -4.81
N ILE A 137 -5.90 -9.56 -6.14
CA ILE A 137 -4.63 -9.23 -6.82
C ILE A 137 -4.15 -7.83 -6.41
N TYR A 138 -5.03 -6.84 -6.30
CA TYR A 138 -4.68 -5.52 -5.74
C TYR A 138 -4.17 -5.64 -4.31
N HIS A 139 -4.89 -6.35 -3.43
CA HIS A 139 -4.45 -6.58 -2.05
C HIS A 139 -3.10 -7.30 -1.94
N SER A 140 -2.88 -8.33 -2.76
CA SER A 140 -1.62 -9.09 -2.79
C SER A 140 -0.44 -8.25 -3.28
N SER A 141 -0.63 -7.50 -4.37
CA SER A 141 0.45 -6.73 -5.01
C SER A 141 0.73 -5.39 -4.30
N CYS A 142 -0.27 -4.71 -3.74
CA CYS A 142 -0.07 -3.44 -3.02
C CYS A 142 0.68 -3.61 -1.69
N LEU A 143 0.83 -4.84 -1.18
CA LEU A 143 1.68 -5.11 -0.02
C LEU A 143 3.13 -4.65 -0.21
N TYR A 144 3.66 -4.68 -1.44
CA TYR A 144 5.02 -4.22 -1.71
C TYR A 144 5.17 -2.70 -1.55
N ILE A 145 4.11 -1.93 -1.80
CA ILE A 145 4.08 -0.48 -1.50
C ILE A 145 4.08 -0.28 0.01
N LEU A 146 3.26 -1.03 0.75
CA LEU A 146 3.24 -0.96 2.21
C LEU A 146 4.59 -1.32 2.83
N PHE A 147 5.27 -2.36 2.31
CA PHE A 147 6.61 -2.73 2.74
C PHE A 147 7.67 -1.70 2.41
N ALA A 148 7.56 -0.98 1.29
CA ALA A 148 8.49 0.08 0.96
C ALA A 148 8.47 1.24 1.97
N LEU A 149 7.33 1.47 2.64
CA LEU A 149 7.17 2.54 3.63
C LEU A 149 7.78 2.22 5.01
N LEU A 150 8.04 0.94 5.32
CA LEU A 150 8.52 0.52 6.64
C LEU A 150 10.01 0.79 6.91
N PRO A 151 10.95 0.46 6.01
CA PRO A 151 12.39 0.59 6.29
C PRO A 151 12.79 1.99 6.71
N ILE A 152 12.19 3.02 6.10
CA ILE A 152 12.57 4.41 6.39
C ILE A 152 11.95 4.89 7.68
N LEU A 153 10.72 4.46 7.98
CA LEU A 153 10.12 4.72 9.27
C LEU A 153 11.03 4.20 10.39
N VAL A 154 11.61 3.01 10.22
CA VAL A 154 12.57 2.41 11.17
C VAL A 154 13.89 3.17 11.16
N LEU A 155 14.50 3.40 9.99
CA LEU A 155 15.79 4.08 9.88
C LEU A 155 15.76 5.48 10.48
N PHE A 156 14.69 6.24 10.26
CA PHE A 156 14.54 7.60 10.76
C PHE A 156 14.62 7.66 12.28
N GLN A 157 14.12 6.65 13.00
CA GLN A 157 14.16 6.63 14.48
C GLN A 157 15.57 6.41 15.05
N PHE A 158 16.47 5.78 14.31
CA PHE A 158 17.85 5.55 14.76
C PHE A 158 18.80 6.69 14.41
N VAL A 159 18.30 7.71 13.70
CA VAL A 159 19.12 8.84 13.25
C VAL A 159 19.10 9.92 14.33
N PRO A 160 20.26 10.49 14.70
CA PRO A 160 20.29 11.53 15.72
C PRO A 160 19.57 12.81 15.26
N LYS A 161 18.93 13.52 16.20
CA LYS A 161 18.07 14.69 15.92
C LYS A 161 18.76 15.79 15.12
N ASN A 162 20.05 16.01 15.33
CA ASN A 162 20.83 16.99 14.57
C ASN A 162 20.87 16.72 13.06
N ILE A 163 20.81 15.46 12.64
CA ILE A 163 20.74 15.06 11.21
C ILE A 163 19.30 15.13 10.72
N GLN A 164 18.32 14.78 11.57
CA GLN A 164 16.89 14.89 11.23
C GLN A 164 16.47 16.34 10.98
N GLU A 165 17.02 17.30 11.73
CA GLU A 165 16.71 18.73 11.62
C GLU A 165 17.56 19.45 10.55
N ASN A 166 18.64 18.81 10.07
CA ASN A 166 19.47 19.36 9.00
C ASN A 166 18.79 19.20 7.64
N PHE A 167 18.74 20.28 6.86
CA PHE A 167 18.21 20.30 5.49
C PHE A 167 18.75 19.15 4.63
N TYR A 168 20.07 18.92 4.61
CA TYR A 168 20.67 17.87 3.78
C TYR A 168 20.27 16.46 4.25
N GLY A 169 20.14 16.27 5.57
CA GLY A 169 19.65 15.01 6.14
C GLY A 169 18.20 14.75 5.74
N MET A 170 17.32 15.75 5.88
CA MET A 170 15.92 15.65 5.43
C MET A 170 15.82 15.31 3.94
N VAL A 171 16.56 16.01 3.07
CA VAL A 171 16.56 15.76 1.62
C VAL A 171 17.01 14.33 1.33
N PHE A 172 18.06 13.85 2.00
CA PHE A 172 18.53 12.46 1.84
C PHE A 172 17.46 11.44 2.26
N PHE A 173 16.78 11.62 3.40
CA PHE A 173 15.72 10.71 3.83
C PHE A 173 14.50 10.72 2.90
N ILE A 174 14.12 11.89 2.40
CA ILE A 174 13.05 12.03 1.40
C ILE A 174 13.44 11.30 0.11
N GLY A 175 14.68 11.49 -0.36
CA GLY A 175 15.21 10.80 -1.54
C GLY A 175 15.24 9.28 -1.38
N LEU A 176 15.67 8.80 -0.22
CA LEU A 176 15.64 7.37 0.11
C LEU A 176 14.19 6.84 0.11
N ASN A 177 13.23 7.64 0.59
CA ASN A 177 11.80 7.27 0.61
C ASN A 177 11.22 7.18 -0.78
N ALA A 178 11.51 8.16 -1.63
CA ALA A 178 11.15 8.11 -3.02
C ALA A 178 11.75 6.86 -3.70
N ALA A 179 13.03 6.55 -3.46
CA ALA A 179 13.69 5.39 -4.06
C ALA A 179 13.06 4.04 -3.63
N LEU A 180 12.82 3.83 -2.34
CA LEU A 180 12.18 2.60 -1.86
C LEU A 180 10.73 2.50 -2.35
N LEU A 181 9.99 3.61 -2.34
CA LEU A 181 8.62 3.64 -2.82
C LEU A 181 8.55 3.31 -4.31
N LEU A 182 9.49 3.79 -5.12
CA LEU A 182 9.63 3.40 -6.53
C LEU A 182 9.86 1.90 -6.69
N ILE A 183 10.76 1.30 -5.90
CA ILE A 183 10.96 -0.16 -5.90
C ILE A 183 9.66 -0.88 -5.55
N GLY A 184 8.91 -0.38 -4.56
CA GLY A 184 7.59 -0.89 -4.19
C GLY A 184 6.58 -0.84 -5.34
N PHE A 185 6.52 0.28 -6.08
CA PHE A 185 5.68 0.42 -7.26
C PHE A 185 6.08 -0.52 -8.41
N PHE A 186 7.38 -0.67 -8.67
CA PHE A 186 7.87 -1.62 -9.68
C PHE A 186 7.52 -3.06 -9.31
N ALA A 187 7.74 -3.46 -8.06
CA ALA A 187 7.38 -4.80 -7.57
C ALA A 187 5.86 -5.03 -7.64
N GLN A 188 5.06 -4.07 -7.18
CA GLN A 188 3.61 -4.11 -7.28
C GLN A 188 3.15 -4.28 -8.73
N SER A 189 3.68 -3.47 -9.65
CA SER A 189 3.32 -3.52 -11.07
C SER A 189 3.70 -4.86 -11.71
N TYR A 190 4.93 -5.32 -11.46
CA TYR A 190 5.43 -6.59 -11.99
C TYR A 190 4.54 -7.76 -11.56
N PHE A 191 4.26 -7.88 -10.26
CA PHE A 191 3.46 -8.98 -9.74
C PHE A 191 1.99 -8.86 -10.12
N PHE A 192 1.43 -7.66 -10.14
CA PHE A 192 0.06 -7.42 -10.60
C PHE A 192 -0.13 -7.92 -12.04
N ILE A 193 0.75 -7.51 -12.95
CA ILE A 193 0.72 -7.92 -14.36
C ILE A 193 0.86 -9.43 -14.47
N LYS A 194 1.84 -10.01 -13.75
CA LYS A 194 2.07 -11.46 -13.76
C LYS A 194 0.84 -12.25 -13.29
N MET A 195 0.18 -11.81 -12.21
CA MET A 195 -1.03 -12.43 -11.71
C MET A 195 -2.20 -12.28 -12.69
N CYS A 196 -2.45 -11.08 -13.23
CA CYS A 196 -3.54 -10.87 -14.18
C CYS A 196 -3.41 -11.73 -15.44
N LYS A 197 -2.20 -11.84 -16.02
CA LYS A 197 -1.94 -12.68 -17.19
C LYS A 197 -2.32 -14.14 -16.97
N ARG A 198 -2.10 -14.67 -15.77
CA ARG A 198 -2.34 -16.08 -15.44
C ARG A 198 -3.76 -16.34 -14.94
N THR A 199 -4.31 -15.42 -14.17
CA THR A 199 -5.64 -15.57 -13.58
C THR A 199 -6.77 -15.28 -14.57
N PHE A 200 -6.51 -14.41 -15.54
CA PHE A 200 -7.50 -13.95 -16.52
C PHE A 200 -7.12 -14.24 -17.98
N ASP A 201 -6.08 -15.04 -18.20
CA ASP A 201 -5.56 -15.39 -19.55
C ASP A 201 -5.24 -14.17 -20.43
N GLN A 202 -4.91 -13.04 -19.80
CA GLN A 202 -4.57 -11.82 -20.50
C GLN A 202 -3.18 -11.91 -21.14
N ASN A 203 -3.04 -11.32 -22.32
CA ASN A 203 -1.73 -11.00 -22.86
C ASN A 203 -1.08 -9.84 -22.06
N LEU A 204 0.21 -9.58 -22.29
CA LEU A 204 0.95 -8.56 -21.55
C LEU A 204 0.33 -7.16 -21.70
N GLY A 205 -0.07 -6.78 -22.91
CA GLY A 205 -0.64 -5.45 -23.18
C GLY A 205 -1.95 -5.21 -22.43
N ARG A 206 -2.86 -6.19 -22.44
CA ARG A 206 -4.15 -6.13 -21.73
C ARG A 206 -3.97 -6.08 -20.21
N ALA A 207 -3.00 -6.83 -19.67
CA ALA A 207 -2.67 -6.77 -18.25
C ALA A 207 -2.10 -5.40 -17.83
N ILE A 208 -1.25 -4.79 -18.68
CA ILE A 208 -0.75 -3.42 -18.47
C ILE A 208 -1.91 -2.41 -18.52
N LEU A 209 -2.79 -2.51 -19.52
CA LEU A 209 -3.97 -1.62 -19.62
C LEU A 209 -4.89 -1.78 -18.41
N THR A 210 -5.08 -2.99 -17.92
CA THR A 210 -5.85 -3.26 -16.70
C THR A 210 -5.22 -2.55 -15.50
N LEU A 211 -3.90 -2.69 -15.29
CA LEU A 211 -3.17 -1.99 -14.23
C LEU A 211 -3.27 -0.46 -14.34
N LEU A 212 -3.11 0.08 -15.55
CA LEU A 212 -3.04 1.52 -15.80
C LEU A 212 -4.41 2.19 -15.88
N SER A 213 -5.49 1.43 -16.00
CA SER A 213 -6.84 1.97 -16.18
C SER A 213 -7.30 2.98 -15.11
N PRO A 214 -6.96 2.84 -13.81
CA PRO A 214 -7.30 3.87 -12.81
C PRO A 214 -6.60 5.20 -13.09
N PHE A 215 -5.33 5.14 -13.53
CA PHE A 215 -4.55 6.33 -13.89
C PHE A 215 -5.09 6.98 -15.17
N LEU A 216 -5.42 6.17 -16.19
CA LEU A 216 -5.99 6.67 -17.44
C LEU A 216 -7.33 7.37 -17.21
N LEU A 217 -8.21 6.78 -16.40
CA LEU A 217 -9.49 7.41 -16.05
C LEU A 217 -9.27 8.74 -15.32
N LEU A 218 -8.34 8.77 -14.36
CA LEU A 218 -8.00 10.00 -13.64
C LEU A 218 -7.43 11.07 -14.58
N SER A 219 -6.55 10.70 -15.52
CA SER A 219 -6.03 11.61 -16.53
C SER A 219 -7.15 12.19 -17.41
N ILE A 220 -8.11 11.36 -17.84
CA ILE A 220 -9.26 11.82 -18.64
C ILE A 220 -10.11 12.81 -17.82
N LEU A 221 -10.43 12.49 -16.56
CA LEU A 221 -11.21 13.36 -15.69
C LEU A 221 -10.53 14.72 -15.47
N VAL A 222 -9.22 14.71 -15.19
CA VAL A 222 -8.43 15.93 -15.00
C VAL A 222 -8.40 16.77 -16.29
N ILE A 223 -8.07 16.18 -17.43
CA ILE A 223 -8.05 16.90 -18.72
C ILE A 223 -9.44 17.47 -19.05
N SER A 224 -10.50 16.70 -18.80
CA SER A 224 -11.87 17.15 -19.05
C SER A 224 -12.33 18.28 -18.12
N SER A 225 -11.70 18.45 -16.95
CA SER A 225 -12.03 19.53 -16.01
C SER A 225 -11.46 20.90 -16.41
N PHE A 226 -10.54 20.93 -17.39
CA PHE A 226 -9.98 22.16 -17.94
C PHE A 226 -10.73 22.66 -19.19
N ASN A 227 -11.74 21.92 -19.65
CA ASN A 227 -12.64 22.28 -20.74
C ASN A 227 -14.02 22.65 -20.18
#